data_AF-A0A455U4C6-F1
#
_entry.id   AF-A0A455U4C6-F1
#
_cell.length_a   1.000
_cell.length_b   1.000
_cell.length_c   1.000
_cell.angle_alpha   90.00
_cell.angle_beta   90.00
_cell.angle_gamma   90.00
#
_symmetry.space_group_name_H-M   'P 1'
#
loop_
_entity.id
_entity.type
_entity.pdbx_description
1 polymer ?
#
loop_
_entity_poly.entity_id
_entity_poly.type
_entity_poly.pdbx_seq_one_letter_code
_entity_poly.pdbx_strand_id
1 'polypeptide(L)'
;MALGVATWIRYTAGQDLHGNSYPVDDPLAKRFAELHQKHGSDPSALVAAYLAMDDVMPNALAQDDAFAQAVLVAYQALTHGGLNEALAVL
;
A
#
# COMPACT_ATOMS: atom_id res chain seq x y z
N MET A 1 2.12 7.12 11.36
CA MET A 1 1.76 7.67 10.04
C MET A 1 1.84 6.62 8.92
N ALA A 2 2.73 5.62 9.00
CA ALA A 2 2.87 4.55 8.01
C ALA A 2 1.57 3.76 7.70
N LEU A 3 0.72 3.52 8.70
CA LEU A 3 -0.57 2.84 8.51
C LEU A 3 -1.46 3.54 7.47
N GLY A 4 -1.48 4.88 7.43
CA GLY A 4 -2.28 5.61 6.45
C GLY A 4 -1.82 5.35 5.00
N VAL A 5 -0.50 5.31 4.78
CA VAL A 5 0.07 4.96 3.47
C VAL A 5 -0.22 3.50 3.13
N ALA A 6 -0.07 2.58 4.08
CA ALA A 6 -0.40 1.17 3.87
C ALA A 6 -1.89 0.96 3.52
N THR A 7 -2.80 1.66 4.19
CA THR A 7 -4.23 1.63 3.88
C THR A 7 -4.52 2.20 2.49
N TRP A 8 -3.85 3.29 2.11
CA TRP A 8 -3.98 3.85 0.77
C TRP A 8 -3.49 2.87 -0.31
N ILE A 9 -2.31 2.26 -0.14
CA ILE A 9 -1.82 1.20 -1.04
C ILE A 9 -2.82 0.04 -1.14
N ARG A 10 -3.44 -0.36 -0.03
CA ARG A 10 -4.45 -1.45 -0.04
C ARG A 10 -5.74 -1.04 -0.76
N TYR A 11 -6.17 0.22 -0.59
CA TYR A 11 -7.35 0.78 -1.25
C TYR A 11 -7.17 0.82 -2.78
N THR A 12 -6.00 1.23 -3.25
CA THR A 12 -5.72 1.34 -4.69
C THR A 12 -5.63 0.00 -5.41
N ALA A 13 -5.68 -1.14 -4.68
CA ALA A 13 -5.84 -2.46 -5.27
C ALA A 13 -7.22 -2.64 -5.93
N GLY A 14 -8.20 -1.79 -5.61
CA GLY A 14 -9.52 -1.80 -6.23
C GLY A 14 -10.35 -3.05 -5.94
N GLN A 15 -9.97 -3.82 -4.92
CA GLN A 15 -10.64 -5.05 -4.50
C GLN A 15 -10.74 -5.10 -2.99
N ASP A 16 -11.86 -5.56 -2.44
CA ASP A 16 -12.00 -5.77 -1.00
C ASP A 16 -11.29 -7.07 -0.54
N LEU A 17 -11.44 -7.45 0.73
CA LEU A 17 -10.85 -8.69 1.26
C LEU A 17 -11.57 -9.96 0.78
N HIS A 18 -12.76 -9.83 0.20
CA HIS A 18 -13.55 -10.92 -0.37
C HIS A 18 -13.35 -11.05 -1.89
N GLY A 19 -12.51 -10.20 -2.50
CA GLY A 19 -12.25 -10.17 -3.94
C GLY A 19 -13.28 -9.38 -4.76
N ASN A 20 -14.21 -8.66 -4.11
CA ASN A 20 -15.15 -7.81 -4.83
C ASN A 20 -14.43 -6.56 -5.32
N SER A 21 -14.53 -6.29 -6.62
CA SER A 21 -13.94 -5.10 -7.22
C SER A 21 -14.76 -3.85 -6.92
N TYR A 22 -14.08 -2.72 -6.72
CA TYR A 22 -14.67 -1.39 -6.59
C TYR A 22 -13.87 -0.37 -7.39
N PRO A 23 -14.50 0.73 -7.83
CA PRO A 23 -13.78 1.80 -8.50
C PRO A 23 -12.87 2.55 -7.52
N VAL A 24 -11.64 2.81 -7.94
CA VAL A 24 -10.70 3.70 -7.25
C VAL A 24 -10.90 5.10 -7.84
N ASP A 25 -11.34 6.06 -7.02
CA ASP A 25 -11.62 7.44 -7.44
C ASP A 25 -10.34 8.28 -7.38
N ASP A 26 -9.43 8.00 -8.31
CA ASP A 26 -8.13 8.67 -8.41
C ASP A 26 -7.71 8.80 -9.89
N PRO A 27 -7.22 9.97 -10.35
CA PRO A 27 -6.70 10.14 -11.71
C PRO A 27 -5.57 9.15 -12.08
N LEU A 28 -4.82 8.66 -11.09
CA LEU A 28 -3.74 7.70 -11.23
C LEU A 28 -4.20 6.24 -11.02
N ALA A 29 -5.50 5.98 -10.88
CA ALA A 29 -6.03 4.63 -10.63
C ALA A 29 -5.48 3.55 -11.57
N LYS A 30 -5.30 3.89 -12.86
CA LYS A 30 -4.69 2.98 -13.84
C LYS A 30 -3.24 2.61 -13.48
N ARG A 31 -2.41 3.59 -13.10
CA ARG A 31 -1.03 3.36 -12.68
C ARG A 31 -0.97 2.48 -11.44
N PHE A 32 -1.86 2.70 -10.48
CA PHE A 32 -1.94 1.87 -9.28
C PHE A 32 -2.34 0.43 -9.59
N ALA A 33 -3.33 0.23 -10.46
CA ALA A 33 -3.72 -1.10 -10.90
C ALA A 33 -2.56 -1.83 -11.59
N GLU A 34 -1.77 -1.15 -12.42
CA GLU A 34 -0.57 -1.71 -13.06
C GLU A 34 0.51 -2.10 -12.03
N LEU A 35 0.73 -1.29 -10.99
CA LEU A 35 1.65 -1.63 -9.90
C LEU A 35 1.18 -2.86 -9.11
N HIS A 36 -0.11 -2.95 -8.79
CA HIS A 36 -0.70 -4.11 -8.12
C HIS A 36 -0.63 -5.37 -8.98
N GLN A 37 -0.85 -5.26 -10.30
CA GLN A 37 -0.68 -6.38 -11.22
C GLN A 37 0.78 -6.86 -11.29
N LYS A 38 1.73 -5.93 -11.29
CA LYS A 38 3.16 -6.25 -11.43
C LYS A 38 3.79 -6.78 -10.15
N HIS A 39 3.39 -6.25 -8.99
CA HIS A 39 4.06 -6.48 -7.71
C HIS A 39 3.14 -7.09 -6.64
N GLY A 40 1.86 -7.36 -6.92
CA GLY A 40 0.88 -7.78 -5.90
C GLY A 40 1.21 -9.07 -5.14
N SER A 41 2.06 -9.95 -5.71
CA SER A 41 2.56 -11.15 -5.04
C SER A 41 3.79 -10.91 -4.15
N ASP A 42 4.38 -9.73 -4.20
CA ASP A 42 5.55 -9.32 -3.41
C ASP A 42 5.26 -7.99 -2.70
N PRO A 43 4.77 -8.03 -1.44
CA PRO A 43 4.47 -6.84 -0.66
C PRO A 43 5.64 -5.86 -0.52
N SER A 44 6.88 -6.37 -0.47
CA SER A 44 8.06 -5.52 -0.35
C SER A 44 8.30 -4.74 -1.63
N ALA A 45 8.28 -5.43 -2.79
CA ALA A 45 8.42 -4.78 -4.08
C ALA A 45 7.26 -3.81 -4.37
N LEU A 46 6.05 -4.14 -3.94
CA LEU A 46 4.89 -3.26 -4.08
C LEU A 46 5.08 -1.97 -3.27
N VAL A 47 5.40 -2.07 -1.97
CA VAL A 47 5.62 -0.87 -1.13
C VAL A 47 6.77 -0.03 -1.69
N ALA A 48 7.88 -0.65 -2.08
CA ALA A 48 9.00 0.06 -2.70
C ALA A 48 8.58 0.82 -3.97
N ALA A 49 7.77 0.20 -4.84
CA ALA A 49 7.28 0.85 -6.06
C ALA A 49 6.37 2.05 -5.77
N TYR A 50 5.56 1.99 -4.70
CA TYR A 50 4.74 3.12 -4.28
C TYR A 50 5.55 4.26 -3.69
N LEU A 51 6.55 3.95 -2.85
CA LEU A 51 7.42 4.97 -2.26
C LEU A 51 8.34 5.62 -3.30
N ALA A 52 8.63 4.93 -4.41
CA ALA A 52 9.42 5.46 -5.52
C ALA A 52 8.64 6.40 -6.47
N MET A 53 7.34 6.64 -6.25
CA MET A 53 6.55 7.59 -7.02
C MET A 53 6.84 9.02 -6.56
N ASP A 54 7.83 9.69 -7.14
CA ASP A 54 8.30 11.02 -6.74
C ASP A 54 7.25 12.14 -6.94
N ASP A 55 6.27 11.90 -7.80
CA ASP A 55 5.11 12.78 -8.04
C ASP A 55 4.00 12.65 -6.98
N VAL A 56 4.09 11.64 -6.10
CA VAL A 56 3.09 11.35 -5.06
C VAL A 56 3.71 11.32 -3.66
N MET A 57 4.92 10.75 -3.53
CA MET A 57 5.63 10.53 -2.27
C MET A 57 6.74 11.57 -2.10
N PRO A 58 6.74 12.36 -1.01
CA PRO A 58 7.85 13.23 -0.70
C PRO A 58 9.16 12.46 -0.58
N ASN A 59 10.22 12.95 -1.23
CA ASN A 59 11.54 12.31 -1.26
C ASN A 59 12.07 11.98 0.15
N ALA A 60 11.86 12.88 1.12
CA ALA A 60 12.25 12.66 2.51
C ALA A 60 11.63 11.41 3.15
N LEU A 61 10.40 11.03 2.76
CA LEU A 61 9.75 9.80 3.24
C LEU A 61 10.18 8.57 2.43
N ALA A 62 10.40 8.75 1.13
CA ALA A 62 10.87 7.68 0.25
C ALA A 62 12.28 7.17 0.60
N GLN A 63 13.12 8.03 1.19
CA GLN A 63 14.49 7.70 1.62
C GLN A 63 14.60 7.29 3.10
N ASP A 64 13.48 7.27 3.83
CA ASP A 64 13.46 6.84 5.23
C ASP A 64 13.18 5.33 5.30
N ASP A 65 14.23 4.54 5.49
CA ASP A 65 14.16 3.09 5.59
C ASP A 65 13.25 2.61 6.74
N ALA A 66 13.25 3.34 7.87
CA ALA A 66 12.39 2.99 9.01
C ALA A 66 10.92 3.22 8.68
N PHE A 67 10.62 4.30 7.95
CA PHE A 67 9.28 4.55 7.43
C PHE A 67 8.85 3.48 6.42
N ALA A 68 9.70 3.14 5.45
CA ALA A 68 9.42 2.12 4.45
C ALA A 68 9.11 0.76 5.10
N GLN A 69 9.92 0.37 6.09
CA GLN A 69 9.70 -0.85 6.86
C GLN A 69 8.37 -0.81 7.63
N ALA A 70 8.03 0.33 8.25
CA ALA A 70 6.77 0.48 8.97
C ALA A 70 5.55 0.40 8.04
N VAL A 71 5.64 0.93 6.81
CA VAL A 71 4.57 0.82 5.79
C VAL A 71 4.41 -0.64 5.35
N LEU A 72 5.52 -1.34 5.11
CA LEU A 72 5.50 -2.77 4.74
C LEU A 72 4.82 -3.63 5.82
N VAL A 73 5.20 -3.47 7.08
CA VAL A 73 4.61 -4.21 8.20
C VAL A 73 3.11 -3.93 8.30
N ALA A 74 2.71 -2.66 8.23
CA ALA A 74 1.30 -2.28 8.29
C ALA A 74 0.51 -2.84 7.09
N TYR A 75 1.08 -2.80 5.88
CA TYR A 75 0.44 -3.35 4.69
C TYR A 75 0.24 -4.85 4.79
N GLN A 76 1.27 -5.59 5.24
CA GLN A 76 1.18 -7.02 5.47
C GLN A 76 0.12 -7.38 6.51
N ALA A 77 0.00 -6.61 7.60
CA ALA A 77 -1.06 -6.81 8.59
C ALA A 77 -2.46 -6.62 7.98
N LEU A 78 -2.65 -5.58 7.17
CA LEU A 78 -3.93 -5.32 6.47
C LEU A 78 -4.32 -6.41 5.47
N THR A 79 -3.34 -7.05 4.81
CA THR A 79 -3.61 -8.08 3.81
C THR A 79 -3.76 -9.48 4.39
N HIS A 80 -3.13 -9.79 5.52
CA HIS A 80 -3.17 -11.14 6.12
C HIS A 80 -4.21 -11.30 7.24
N GLY A 81 -4.53 -10.24 8.00
CA GLY A 81 -5.32 -10.35 9.23
C GLY A 81 -6.64 -9.56 9.27
N GLY A 82 -6.95 -8.80 8.22
CA GLY A 82 -8.01 -7.78 8.29
C GLY A 82 -7.67 -6.65 9.27
N LEU A 83 -8.46 -5.58 9.25
CA LEU A 83 -8.18 -4.31 9.97
C LEU A 83 -7.91 -4.48 11.48
N ASN A 84 -8.42 -5.56 12.10
CA ASN A 84 -8.31 -5.82 13.54
C ASN A 84 -6.91 -6.28 13.99
N GLU A 85 -6.16 -7.02 13.17
CA GLU A 85 -4.76 -7.36 13.52
C GLU A 85 -3.82 -6.17 13.34
N ALA A 86 -4.07 -5.32 12.33
CA ALA A 86 -3.26 -4.12 12.09
C ALA A 86 -3.35 -3.09 13.23
N LEU A 87 -4.47 -3.04 13.95
CA LEU A 87 -4.66 -2.18 15.13
C LEU A 87 -3.99 -2.74 16.39
N ALA A 88 -3.70 -4.05 16.46
CA ALA A 88 -3.04 -4.67 17.60
C ALA A 88 -1.51 -4.47 17.61
N VAL A 89 -0.93 -3.94 16.53
CA VAL A 89 0.50 -3.65 16.36
C VAL A 89 0.83 -2.17 16.68
N LEU A 90 -0.19 -1.36 17.01
CA LEU A 90 -0.05 0.00 17.56
C LEU A 90 0.09 -0.01 19.07
#